data_AF-A0A1W5CRD1-F1
#
_entry.id   AF-A0A1W5CRD1-F1
#
_cell.length_a   1.000
_cell.length_b   1.000
_cell.length_c   1.000
_cell.angle_alpha   90.00
_cell.angle_beta   90.00
_cell.angle_gamma   90.00
#
_symmetry.space_group_name_H-M   'P 1'
#
loop_
_entity.id
_entity.type
_entity.pdbx_description
1 polymer ?
#
loop_
_entity_poly.entity_id
_entity_poly.type
_entity_poly.pdbx_seq_one_letter_code
_entity_poly.pdbx_strand_id
1 'polypeptide(L)'
;MKHVAPIRTDLDYRTIFNILGPLANPVEGAIEARVVGVSHKDLGPVFAEALRLRGAKKTMVVCGAEDLDEISCAGKTYCWRLIERPNPAFCGPKNEEDEDYTTSDEEAPPRMLVKMEEFELDPSWLASTSAGRGGRWQATAPECRHLGRTTSESAAE
;
A
#
# COMPACT_ATOMS: atom_id res chain seq x y z
N MET A 1 -12.87 5.62 -20.97
CA MET A 1 -12.01 6.71 -21.50
C MET A 1 -12.55 7.41 -22.75
N LYS A 2 -13.37 6.78 -23.61
CA LYS A 2 -13.86 7.36 -24.89
C LYS A 2 -14.42 8.80 -24.81
N HIS A 3 -15.16 9.13 -23.74
CA HIS A 3 -15.78 10.44 -23.57
C HIS A 3 -14.83 11.53 -23.05
N VAL A 4 -13.72 11.14 -22.40
CA VAL A 4 -12.79 12.07 -21.75
C VAL A 4 -11.53 12.28 -22.59
N ALA A 5 -11.27 11.41 -23.56
CA ALA A 5 -10.12 11.49 -24.46
C ALA A 5 -9.94 12.88 -25.13
N PRO A 6 -10.95 13.50 -25.77
CA PRO A 6 -10.76 14.80 -26.42
C PRO A 6 -10.40 15.89 -25.40
N ILE A 7 -11.10 15.92 -24.26
CA ILE A 7 -10.85 16.90 -23.18
C ILE A 7 -9.42 16.74 -22.63
N ARG A 8 -8.93 15.50 -22.48
CA ARG A 8 -7.56 15.26 -21.98
C ARG A 8 -6.49 15.76 -22.95
N THR A 9 -6.74 15.66 -24.25
CA THR A 9 -5.83 16.20 -25.28
C THR A 9 -5.81 17.72 -25.24
N ASP A 10 -6.95 18.37 -25.01
CA ASP A 10 -7.04 19.83 -24.99
C ASP A 10 -6.41 20.49 -23.76
N LEU A 11 -6.42 19.81 -22.59
CA LEU A 11 -5.90 20.37 -21.35
C LEU A 11 -4.36 20.44 -21.29
N ASP A 12 -3.65 19.50 -21.93
CA ASP A 12 -2.17 19.45 -21.98
C ASP A 12 -1.43 19.45 -20.62
N TYR A 13 -2.12 19.12 -19.51
CA TYR A 13 -1.49 18.94 -18.20
C TYR A 13 -2.01 17.67 -17.49
N ARG A 14 -1.27 17.20 -16.47
CA ARG A 14 -1.68 16.02 -15.68
C ARG A 14 -2.96 16.27 -14.90
N THR A 15 -3.89 15.33 -14.97
CA THR A 15 -5.17 15.37 -14.28
C THR A 15 -5.37 14.11 -13.45
N ILE A 16 -6.47 14.05 -12.69
CA ILE A 16 -6.87 12.84 -11.96
C ILE A 16 -6.97 11.59 -12.86
N PHE A 17 -7.25 11.76 -14.16
CA PHE A 17 -7.31 10.64 -15.11
C PHE A 17 -5.96 9.96 -15.34
N ASN A 18 -4.84 10.61 -15.01
CA ASN A 18 -3.51 9.99 -15.05
C ASN A 18 -3.32 8.97 -13.92
N ILE A 19 -3.94 9.20 -12.77
CA ILE A 19 -3.79 8.35 -11.58
C ILE A 19 -4.92 7.32 -11.44
N LEU A 20 -6.03 7.47 -12.20
CA LEU A 20 -7.15 6.53 -12.17
C LEU A 20 -6.84 5.16 -12.79
N GLY A 21 -5.86 5.08 -13.70
CA GLY A 21 -5.55 3.84 -14.43
C GLY A 21 -5.32 2.63 -13.52
N PRO A 22 -4.36 2.69 -12.59
CA PRO A 22 -4.09 1.59 -11.65
C PRO A 22 -5.26 1.30 -10.68
N LEU A 23 -6.13 2.28 -10.41
CA LEU A 23 -7.31 2.11 -9.56
C LEU A 23 -8.51 1.47 -10.28
N ALA A 24 -8.50 1.42 -11.62
CA ALA A 24 -9.64 0.97 -12.41
C ALA A 24 -9.37 -0.38 -13.12
N ASN A 25 -8.58 -1.26 -12.49
CA ASN A 25 -8.23 -2.54 -13.08
C ASN A 25 -9.45 -3.51 -13.10
N PRO A 26 -9.88 -4.02 -14.27
CA PRO A 26 -11.05 -4.90 -14.37
C PRO A 26 -10.89 -6.28 -13.72
N VAL A 27 -9.66 -6.71 -13.41
CA VAL A 27 -9.41 -8.02 -12.77
C VAL A 27 -9.11 -7.89 -11.27
N GLU A 28 -9.52 -6.79 -10.65
CA GLU A 28 -9.27 -6.45 -9.24
C GLU A 28 -9.45 -7.64 -8.27
N GLY A 29 -10.54 -8.42 -8.43
CA GLY A 29 -10.88 -9.53 -7.54
C GLY A 29 -9.99 -10.77 -7.67
N ALA A 30 -9.19 -10.88 -8.74
CA ALA A 30 -8.25 -11.98 -8.94
C ALA A 30 -6.81 -11.63 -8.53
N ILE A 31 -6.54 -10.37 -8.17
CA ILE A 31 -5.19 -9.90 -7.86
C ILE A 31 -4.89 -10.14 -6.37
N GLU A 32 -3.98 -11.07 -6.09
CA GLU A 32 -3.53 -11.31 -4.71
C GLU A 32 -2.67 -10.14 -4.18
N ALA A 33 -1.72 -9.67 -5.00
CA ALA A 33 -0.78 -8.62 -4.64
C ALA A 33 -0.44 -7.76 -5.86
N ARG A 34 -0.08 -6.49 -5.64
CA ARG A 34 0.35 -5.59 -6.69
C ARG A 34 1.36 -4.57 -6.21
N VAL A 35 2.13 -4.04 -7.16
CA VAL A 35 2.98 -2.86 -6.96
C VAL A 35 2.43 -1.75 -7.85
N VAL A 36 2.30 -0.54 -7.30
CA VAL A 36 1.80 0.62 -8.04
C VAL A 36 2.76 1.79 -7.87
N GLY A 37 3.17 2.35 -9.00
CA GLY A 37 3.92 3.58 -9.07
C GLY A 37 3.06 4.81 -8.88
N VAL A 38 3.56 5.80 -8.13
CA VAL A 38 3.01 7.15 -8.12
C VAL A 38 4.11 8.16 -8.40
N SER A 39 3.75 9.23 -9.11
CA SER A 39 4.73 10.21 -9.58
C SER A 39 5.15 11.25 -8.54
N HIS A 40 4.51 11.28 -7.38
CA HIS A 40 4.82 12.23 -6.30
C HIS A 40 4.60 11.56 -4.95
N LYS A 41 5.48 11.85 -4.00
CA LYS A 41 5.44 11.27 -2.65
C LYS A 41 4.09 11.47 -1.95
N ASP A 42 3.50 12.66 -2.10
CA ASP A 42 2.24 13.01 -1.43
C ASP A 42 1.05 12.18 -1.92
N LEU A 43 1.14 11.63 -3.13
CA LEU A 43 0.11 10.73 -3.67
C LEU A 43 0.19 9.33 -3.04
N GLY A 44 1.36 8.92 -2.54
CA GLY A 44 1.61 7.60 -1.96
C GLY A 44 0.58 7.13 -0.94
N PRO A 45 0.41 7.85 0.20
CA PRO A 45 -0.54 7.43 1.24
C PRO A 45 -1.99 7.51 0.77
N VAL A 46 -2.34 8.50 -0.06
CA VAL A 46 -3.69 8.65 -0.63
C VAL A 46 -4.03 7.47 -1.55
N PHE A 47 -3.06 7.05 -2.36
CA PHE A 47 -3.24 5.95 -3.31
C PHE A 47 -3.33 4.60 -2.62
N ALA A 48 -2.49 4.37 -1.60
CA ALA A 48 -2.55 3.18 -0.76
C ALA A 48 -3.91 3.07 -0.07
N GLU A 49 -4.41 4.18 0.48
CA GLU A 49 -5.73 4.22 1.11
C GLU A 49 -6.86 3.97 0.11
N ALA A 50 -6.82 4.58 -1.08
CA ALA A 50 -7.81 4.33 -2.13
C ALA A 50 -7.86 2.85 -2.54
N LEU A 51 -6.69 2.20 -2.63
CA LEU A 51 -6.61 0.75 -2.91
C LEU A 51 -7.16 -0.09 -1.74
N ARG A 52 -6.87 0.30 -0.49
CA ARG A 52 -7.44 -0.35 0.71
C ARG A 52 -8.96 -0.28 0.71
N LEU A 53 -9.54 0.89 0.43
CA LEU A 53 -10.99 1.11 0.35
C LEU A 53 -11.64 0.29 -0.77
N ARG A 54 -10.92 0.03 -1.88
CA ARG A 54 -11.37 -0.87 -2.95
C ARG A 54 -11.24 -2.35 -2.60
N GLY A 55 -10.71 -2.69 -1.42
CA GLY A 55 -10.58 -4.06 -0.92
C GLY A 55 -9.22 -4.70 -1.17
N ALA A 56 -8.20 -3.94 -1.59
CA ALA A 56 -6.85 -4.47 -1.76
C ALA A 56 -6.25 -4.88 -0.40
N LYS A 57 -5.79 -6.13 -0.32
CA LYS A 57 -5.25 -6.73 0.91
C LYS A 57 -3.73 -6.66 1.00
N LYS A 58 -3.07 -6.85 -0.15
CA LYS A 58 -1.62 -6.79 -0.30
C LYS A 58 -1.30 -5.85 -1.46
N THR A 59 -0.60 -4.78 -1.18
CA THR A 59 -0.22 -3.78 -2.18
C THR A 59 1.03 -3.06 -1.72
N MET A 60 1.88 -2.66 -2.65
CA MET A 60 2.98 -1.74 -2.37
C MET A 60 2.88 -0.56 -3.33
N VAL A 61 2.65 0.63 -2.80
CA VAL A 61 2.74 1.88 -3.55
C VAL A 61 4.17 2.39 -3.44
N VAL A 62 4.79 2.78 -4.56
CA VAL A 62 6.19 3.21 -4.61
C VAL A 62 6.32 4.57 -5.30
N CYS A 63 7.26 5.38 -4.82
CA CYS A 63 7.67 6.63 -5.44
C CYS A 63 9.19 6.77 -5.29
N GLY A 64 9.92 6.78 -6.40
CA GLY A 64 11.33 7.14 -6.41
C GLY A 64 11.53 8.57 -5.90
N ALA A 65 12.68 8.84 -5.29
CA ALA A 65 13.01 10.17 -4.77
C ALA A 65 13.11 11.24 -5.86
N GLU A 66 13.30 10.84 -7.12
CA GLU A 66 13.28 11.73 -8.29
C GLU A 66 11.87 11.96 -8.87
N ASP A 67 10.80 11.80 -8.07
CA ASP A 67 9.40 11.87 -8.53
C ASP A 67 9.07 10.85 -9.65
N LEU A 68 9.71 9.67 -9.54
CA LEU A 68 9.54 8.55 -10.46
C LEU A 68 8.48 7.59 -9.93
N ASP A 69 7.59 7.11 -10.80
CA ASP A 69 6.58 6.10 -10.49
C ASP A 69 7.15 4.66 -10.48
N GLU A 70 8.44 4.53 -10.21
CA GLU A 70 9.14 3.25 -10.16
C GLU A 70 10.06 3.21 -8.93
N ILE A 71 10.60 2.03 -8.65
CA ILE A 71 11.66 1.89 -7.65
C ILE A 71 12.93 2.52 -8.22
N SER A 72 13.46 3.54 -7.56
CA SER A 72 14.67 4.23 -8.01
C SER A 72 15.91 3.39 -7.78
N CYS A 73 16.79 3.38 -8.80
CA CYS A 73 18.13 2.78 -8.73
C CYS A 73 19.20 3.79 -8.31
N ALA A 74 18.90 5.09 -8.35
CA ALA A 74 19.87 6.16 -8.09
C ALA A 74 19.66 6.81 -6.73
N GLY A 75 18.40 6.92 -6.29
CA GLY A 75 18.01 7.48 -5.02
C GLY A 75 17.13 6.53 -4.20
N LYS A 76 16.68 7.03 -3.05
CA LYS A 76 15.73 6.32 -2.20
C LYS A 76 14.40 6.10 -2.94
N THR A 77 13.64 5.11 -2.50
CA THR A 77 12.24 4.93 -2.89
C THR A 77 11.37 4.99 -1.64
N TYR A 78 10.35 5.85 -1.66
CA TYR A 78 9.32 5.90 -0.63
C TYR A 78 8.27 4.82 -0.92
N CYS A 79 7.91 4.05 0.10
CA CYS A 79 7.03 2.91 -0.04
C CYS A 79 5.89 2.96 1.00
N TRP A 80 4.67 2.67 0.54
CA TRP A 80 3.50 2.47 1.38
C TRP A 80 2.92 1.09 1.08
N ARG A 81 3.02 0.17 2.06
CA ARG A 81 2.61 -1.22 1.92
C ARG A 81 1.34 -1.51 2.69
N LEU A 82 0.35 -2.08 2.02
CA LEU A 82 -0.79 -2.72 2.63
C LEU A 82 -0.46 -4.19 2.94
N ILE A 83 -0.71 -4.60 4.18
CA ILE A 83 -0.54 -5.98 4.64
C ILE A 83 -1.75 -6.42 5.47
N GLU A 84 -2.31 -7.56 5.10
CA GLU A 84 -3.37 -8.23 5.87
C GLU A 84 -2.77 -8.95 7.08
N ARG A 85 -3.35 -8.73 8.27
CA ARG A 85 -2.94 -9.32 9.55
C ARG A 85 -4.15 -9.83 10.33
N PRO A 86 -4.00 -10.84 11.20
CA PRO A 86 -5.07 -11.27 12.10
C PRO A 86 -5.59 -10.11 12.95
N ASN A 87 -6.91 -10.02 13.11
CA ASN A 87 -7.54 -9.04 13.97
C ASN A 87 -7.51 -9.53 15.43
N PRO A 88 -6.81 -8.85 16.36
CA PRO A 88 -6.81 -9.23 17.78
C PRO A 88 -8.20 -9.14 18.43
N ALA A 89 -9.10 -8.31 17.89
CA ALA A 89 -10.47 -8.16 18.39
C ALA A 89 -11.40 -9.30 17.92
N PHE A 90 -10.96 -10.14 16.98
CA PHE A 90 -11.74 -11.29 16.54
C PHE A 90 -11.62 -12.42 17.56
N CYS A 91 -12.59 -12.47 18.48
CA CYS A 91 -12.89 -13.65 19.26
C CYS A 91 -13.76 -14.55 18.37
N GLY A 92 -13.34 -15.80 18.12
CA GLY A 92 -14.04 -16.73 17.22
C GLY A 92 -15.53 -16.96 17.58
N PRO A 93 -16.23 -17.82 16.83
CA PRO A 93 -17.65 -18.10 17.10
C PRO A 93 -17.81 -18.49 18.58
N LYS A 94 -18.68 -17.77 19.32
CA LYS A 94 -19.05 -18.13 20.68
C LYS A 94 -19.92 -19.39 20.61
N ASN A 95 -19.68 -20.36 21.49
CA ASN A 95 -20.40 -21.62 21.51
C ASN A 95 -21.92 -21.40 21.65
N GLU A 96 -22.72 -22.19 20.94
CA GLU A 96 -24.18 -22.07 20.77
C GLU A 96 -25.03 -22.39 22.03
N GLU A 97 -24.45 -22.41 23.23
CA GLU A 97 -25.17 -22.77 24.47
C GLU A 97 -25.79 -21.58 25.22
N ASP A 98 -25.59 -20.35 24.76
CA ASP A 98 -26.22 -19.13 25.32
C ASP A 98 -27.33 -18.62 24.38
N GLU A 99 -28.45 -19.34 24.30
CA GLU A 99 -29.70 -18.84 23.71
C GLU A 99 -30.39 -17.83 24.65
N ASP A 100 -29.94 -16.57 24.63
CA ASP A 100 -30.81 -15.39 24.82
C ASP A 100 -30.04 -14.13 24.41
N TYR A 101 -30.25 -13.68 23.17
CA TYR A 101 -30.59 -12.31 22.80
C TYR A 101 -30.42 -12.19 21.28
N THR A 102 -31.43 -11.62 20.62
CA THR A 102 -31.36 -11.19 19.22
C THR A 102 -30.31 -10.09 19.06
N THR A 103 -29.04 -10.43 18.99
CA THR A 103 -28.01 -9.54 18.45
C THR A 103 -27.81 -9.98 17.02
N SER A 104 -28.29 -9.20 16.06
CA SER A 104 -28.08 -9.50 14.64
C SER A 104 -26.59 -9.76 14.41
N ASP A 105 -26.25 -10.77 13.61
CA ASP A 105 -24.89 -11.16 13.21
C ASP A 105 -24.03 -10.01 12.59
N GLU A 106 -24.55 -8.79 12.52
CA GLU A 106 -23.98 -7.63 11.82
C GLU A 106 -22.85 -6.90 12.55
N GLU A 107 -22.48 -7.26 13.79
CA GLU A 107 -21.52 -6.46 14.59
C GLU A 107 -20.22 -7.18 15.00
N ALA A 108 -19.98 -8.40 14.52
CA ALA A 108 -18.72 -9.08 14.80
C ALA A 108 -17.54 -8.41 14.04
N PRO A 109 -16.41 -8.10 14.72
CA PRO A 109 -15.26 -7.49 14.07
C PRO A 109 -14.67 -8.42 13.00
N PRO A 110 -14.07 -7.89 11.93
CA PRO A 110 -13.58 -8.72 10.82
C PRO A 110 -12.42 -9.62 11.29
N ARG A 111 -12.29 -10.82 10.71
CA ARG A 111 -11.22 -11.78 11.04
C ARG A 111 -9.81 -11.23 10.79
N MET A 112 -9.66 -10.44 9.73
CA MET A 112 -8.38 -9.88 9.30
C MET A 112 -8.50 -8.36 9.19
N LEU A 113 -7.41 -7.65 9.48
CA LEU A 113 -7.27 -6.22 9.28
C LEU A 113 -6.17 -5.95 8.25
N VAL A 114 -6.42 -5.00 7.34
CA VAL A 114 -5.39 -4.49 6.44
C VAL A 114 -4.73 -3.28 7.09
N LYS A 115 -3.44 -3.40 7.40
CA LYS A 115 -2.62 -2.31 7.94
C LYS A 115 -1.75 -1.71 6.85
N MET A 116 -1.56 -0.40 6.91
CA MET A 116 -0.60 0.31 6.07
C MET A 116 0.70 0.50 6.84
N GLU A 117 1.82 0.23 6.18
CA GLU A 117 3.17 0.45 6.68
C GLU A 117 3.92 1.37 5.73
N GLU A 118 4.67 2.31 6.30
CA GLU A 118 5.44 3.30 5.56
C GLU A 118 6.93 3.09 5.84
N PHE A 119 7.72 2.96 4.77
CA PHE A 119 9.16 2.75 4.85
C PHE A 119 9.88 3.26 3.60
N GLU A 120 11.20 3.35 3.68
CA GLU A 120 12.07 3.71 2.56
C GLU A 120 12.92 2.52 2.12
N LEU A 121 13.16 2.40 0.82
CA LEU A 121 14.17 1.53 0.23
C LEU A 121 15.37 2.37 -0.20
N ASP A 122 16.57 2.00 0.23
CA ASP A 122 17.82 2.62 -0.19
C ASP A 122 18.48 1.79 -1.29
N PRO A 123 18.93 2.37 -2.42
CA PRO A 123 19.43 1.64 -3.59
C PRO A 123 20.76 0.92 -3.35
N SER A 124 21.45 1.16 -2.22
CA SER A 124 22.68 0.44 -1.84
C SER A 124 22.53 -1.10 -1.83
N TRP A 125 21.31 -1.62 -1.65
CA TRP A 125 21.01 -3.05 -1.79
C TRP A 125 21.28 -3.61 -3.21
N LEU A 126 21.18 -2.80 -4.26
CA LEU A 126 21.51 -3.22 -5.63
C LEU A 126 23.03 -3.45 -5.78
N ALA A 127 23.84 -2.63 -5.09
CA ALA A 127 25.30 -2.73 -5.15
C ALA A 127 25.85 -3.96 -4.41
N SER A 128 25.16 -4.47 -3.39
CA SER A 128 25.57 -5.70 -2.68
C SER A 128 25.31 -6.97 -3.49
N THR A 129 24.47 -6.90 -4.52
CA THR A 129 24.08 -8.07 -5.34
C THR A 129 25.07 -8.36 -6.48
N SER A 130 25.89 -7.37 -6.89
CA SER A 130 26.86 -7.51 -7.98
C SER A 130 28.27 -7.89 -7.52
N ALA A 131 28.57 -7.83 -6.21
CA ALA A 131 29.83 -8.27 -5.64
C ALA A 131 29.84 -9.81 -5.48
N GLY A 132 30.31 -10.50 -6.52
CA GLY A 132 30.24 -11.95 -6.67
C GLY A 132 30.64 -12.80 -5.47
N ARG A 133 29.82 -13.81 -5.19
CA ARG A 133 30.23 -15.12 -4.68
C ARG A 133 29.15 -16.14 -5.03
N GLY A 134 29.52 -17.19 -5.77
CA GLY A 134 28.66 -18.31 -6.13
C GLY A 134 28.26 -19.16 -4.92
N GLY A 135 27.40 -18.62 -4.06
CA GLY A 135 26.86 -19.28 -2.89
C GLY A 135 25.41 -18.85 -2.70
N ARG A 136 24.51 -19.83 -2.71
CA ARG A 136 23.11 -19.82 -2.23
C ARG A 136 22.53 -18.42 -1.97
N TRP A 137 21.65 -17.97 -2.87
CA TRP A 137 20.78 -16.80 -2.68
C TRP A 137 20.09 -16.85 -1.32
N GLN A 138 20.63 -16.17 -0.32
CA GLN A 138 19.89 -15.79 0.87
C GLN A 138 19.35 -14.41 0.59
N ALA A 139 18.05 -14.33 0.30
CA ALA A 139 17.34 -13.07 0.15
C ALA A 139 17.32 -12.36 1.51
N THR A 140 18.39 -11.63 1.84
CA THR A 140 18.33 -10.63 2.90
C THR A 140 17.47 -9.49 2.38
N ALA A 141 16.26 -9.36 2.92
CA ALA A 141 15.37 -8.26 2.59
C ALA A 141 16.11 -6.90 2.73
N PRO A 142 15.86 -5.92 1.85
CA PRO A 142 16.48 -4.61 1.94
C PRO A 142 16.23 -3.99 3.32
N GLU A 143 17.22 -3.27 3.87
CA GLU A 143 17.09 -2.57 5.16
C GLU A 143 15.94 -1.55 5.10
N CYS A 144 14.76 -1.94 5.60
CA CYS A 144 13.58 -1.08 5.65
C CYS A 144 13.67 -0.14 6.85
N ARG A 145 13.96 1.15 6.59
CA ARG A 145 13.84 2.20 7.61
C ARG A 145 12.38 2.62 7.72
N HIS A 146 11.77 2.38 8.88
CA HIS A 146 10.38 2.78 9.14
C HIS A 146 10.33 4.29 9.41
N LEU A 147 9.43 5.01 8.74
CA LEU A 147 9.19 6.42 9.01
C LEU A 147 8.28 6.53 10.24
N GLY A 148 8.88 6.70 11.42
CA GLY A 148 8.14 6.95 12.65
C GLY A 148 7.39 8.28 12.55
N ARG A 149 6.05 8.26 12.67
CA ARG A 149 5.27 9.48 12.92
C ARG A 149 5.51 9.90 14.37
N THR A 150 6.33 10.91 14.58
CA THR A 150 6.33 11.66 15.84
C THR A 150 5.11 12.58 15.83
N THR A 151 4.00 12.12 16.40
CA THR A 151 2.95 13.03 16.85
C THR A 151 3.47 13.76 18.08
N SER A 152 4.00 14.97 17.88
CA SER A 152 4.18 15.91 18.98
C SER A 152 2.79 16.39 19.43
N GLU A 153 2.25 15.77 20.46
CA GLU A 153 1.22 16.42 21.29
C GLU A 153 1.88 17.63 21.96
N SER A 154 1.68 18.82 21.39
CA SER A 154 1.84 20.06 22.13
C SER A 154 0.60 20.26 22.99
N ALA A 155 0.69 19.88 24.26
CA ALA A 155 -0.24 20.36 25.27
C ALA A 155 0.00 21.88 25.43
N ALA A 156 -0.97 22.66 24.98
CA ALA A 156 -1.10 24.08 25.25
C ALA A 156 -2.55 24.34 25.67
N GLU A 157 -2.77 24.30 26.99
CA GLU A 157 -3.57 25.20 27.86
C GLU A 157 -3.88 24.51 29.19
#